data_AF-I8WE06-F1
#
_entry.id   AF-I8WE06-F1
#
_cell.length_a   1.000
_cell.length_b   1.000
_cell.length_c   1.000
_cell.angle_alpha   90.00
_cell.angle_beta   90.00
_cell.angle_gamma   90.00
#
_symmetry.space_group_name_H-M   'P 1'
#
loop_
_entity.id
_entity.type
_entity.pdbx_description
1 polymer ?
#
loop_
_entity_poly.entity_id
_entity_poly.type
_entity_poly.pdbx_seq_one_letter_code
_entity_poly.pdbx_strand_id
1 'polypeptide(L)'
;MSKNKKQMWLWIVLAVIGIICTSVFIFINQPSFGSLPQGARLERIKRSPHYRDGQFNNLHPTQMMTSDEGRFGAMLSFLFRKTENLRPENEVPVIKTDLHKLGRDENVLIWFGHSSYFIQVDGKRFLVDPVFCMASPVSFVNKPFKGTDVYKPEDMPDIDYMVISHDHWDHLDYRTVKSLKDRVGKVICGLGVGEHFEYWGYDKDRLVELDWYEDAVLENGFAVHCLPTRHFSGRGLKANQTLWASFLIETPSQKIYMAGDGGYDSHFEEIGKHFPDIDLAILENGQYNEGWNLIHLMPSNMAKAAKDLKAKKIMTVHHSKYALAKHPWNEPLTNEKKMQEQDSLNMMIPEIGEVMPL
;
A
#
# COMPACT_ATOMS: atom_id res chain seq x y z
N MET A 1 14.05 8.19 -52.89
CA MET A 1 12.62 8.44 -52.58
C MET A 1 12.21 9.79 -53.14
N SER A 2 11.13 9.87 -53.93
CA SER A 2 10.60 11.14 -54.43
C SER A 2 10.18 12.04 -53.27
N LYS A 3 10.26 13.37 -53.45
CA LYS A 3 9.91 14.39 -52.45
C LYS A 3 8.51 14.15 -51.85
N ASN A 4 7.56 13.71 -52.68
CA ASN A 4 6.19 13.37 -52.28
C ASN A 4 6.12 12.15 -51.35
N LYS A 5 6.96 11.12 -51.56
CA LYS A 5 7.03 9.96 -50.65
C LYS A 5 7.57 10.37 -49.28
N LYS A 6 8.62 11.21 -49.23
CA LYS A 6 9.17 11.72 -47.94
C LYS A 6 8.12 12.54 -47.17
N GLN A 7 7.37 13.39 -47.86
CA GLN A 7 6.32 14.21 -47.26
C GLN A 7 5.13 13.36 -46.78
N MET A 8 4.72 12.35 -47.54
CA MET A 8 3.71 11.37 -47.12
C MET A 8 4.14 10.59 -45.87
N TRP A 9 5.38 10.09 -45.84
CA TRP A 9 5.92 9.41 -44.65
C TRP A 9 5.98 10.33 -43.43
N LEU A 10 6.36 11.60 -43.60
CA LEU A 10 6.33 12.58 -42.53
C LEU A 10 4.92 12.75 -41.95
N TRP A 11 3.89 12.89 -42.81
CA TRP A 11 2.51 12.99 -42.36
C TRP A 11 2.01 11.73 -41.65
N ILE A 12 2.39 10.54 -42.12
CA ILE A 12 2.06 9.28 -41.44
C ILE A 12 2.70 9.23 -40.06
N VAL A 13 3.99 9.57 -39.94
CA VAL A 13 4.70 9.60 -38.65
C VAL A 13 4.05 10.61 -37.69
N LEU A 14 3.75 11.82 -38.17
CA LEU A 14 3.07 12.84 -37.36
C LEU A 14 1.67 12.40 -36.91
N ALA A 15 0.91 11.73 -37.79
CA ALA A 15 -0.41 11.19 -37.44
C ALA A 15 -0.30 10.09 -36.36
N VAL A 16 0.67 9.18 -36.50
CA VAL A 16 0.92 8.13 -35.49
C VAL A 16 1.32 8.73 -34.15
N ILE A 17 2.23 9.72 -34.14
CA ILE A 17 2.62 10.43 -32.91
C ILE A 17 1.40 11.11 -32.30
N GLY A 18 0.59 11.81 -33.10
CA GLY A 18 -0.64 12.46 -32.63
C GLY A 18 -1.61 11.49 -31.97
N ILE A 19 -1.82 10.31 -32.56
CA ILE A 19 -2.67 9.25 -32.00
C ILE A 19 -2.08 8.73 -30.69
N ILE A 20 -0.78 8.48 -30.61
CA ILE A 20 -0.11 7.99 -29.39
C ILE A 20 -0.25 9.04 -28.28
N CYS A 21 0.08 10.30 -28.56
CA CYS A 21 -0.03 11.38 -27.57
C CYS A 21 -1.46 11.55 -27.06
N THR A 22 -2.45 11.50 -27.96
CA THR A 22 -3.87 11.57 -27.59
C THR A 22 -4.28 10.36 -26.75
N SER A 23 -3.82 9.15 -27.11
CA SER A 23 -4.15 7.93 -26.36
C SER A 23 -3.55 7.95 -24.96
N VAL A 24 -2.28 8.38 -24.83
CA VAL A 24 -1.63 8.54 -23.52
C VAL A 24 -2.35 9.61 -22.71
N PHE A 25 -2.72 10.74 -23.32
CA PHE A 25 -3.46 11.81 -22.66
C PHE A 25 -4.81 11.30 -22.12
N ILE A 26 -5.61 10.61 -22.93
CA ILE A 26 -6.88 10.03 -22.49
C ILE A 26 -6.65 9.00 -21.37
N PHE A 27 -5.62 8.18 -21.48
CA PHE A 27 -5.30 7.14 -20.51
C PHE A 27 -4.93 7.70 -19.13
N ILE A 28 -4.03 8.68 -19.06
CA ILE A 28 -3.58 9.28 -17.78
C ILE A 28 -4.64 10.18 -17.13
N ASN A 29 -5.68 10.57 -17.87
CA ASN A 29 -6.82 11.36 -17.38
C ASN A 29 -8.03 10.48 -17.02
N GLN A 30 -7.87 9.15 -16.97
CA GLN A 30 -8.93 8.28 -16.46
C GLN A 30 -9.18 8.54 -14.97
N PRO A 31 -10.44 8.42 -14.49
CA PRO A 31 -10.76 8.69 -13.09
C PRO A 31 -9.91 7.91 -12.08
N SER A 32 -9.45 6.71 -12.43
CA SER A 32 -8.63 5.85 -11.57
C SER A 32 -7.25 6.41 -11.22
N PHE A 33 -6.75 7.40 -11.98
CA PHE A 33 -5.53 8.13 -11.65
C PHE A 33 -5.70 9.13 -10.50
N GLY A 34 -6.95 9.43 -10.12
CA GLY A 34 -7.26 10.40 -9.07
C GLY A 34 -6.96 11.83 -9.49
N SER A 35 -6.86 12.72 -8.49
CA SER A 35 -6.49 14.13 -8.66
C SER A 35 -5.29 14.48 -7.80
N LEU A 36 -4.43 15.38 -8.29
CA LEU A 36 -3.31 15.92 -7.52
C LEU A 36 -3.79 16.99 -6.53
N PRO A 37 -3.18 17.10 -5.34
CA PRO A 37 -3.61 18.07 -4.33
C PRO A 37 -3.70 19.50 -4.87
N GLN A 38 -4.80 20.18 -4.51
CA GLN A 38 -5.08 21.55 -4.95
C GLN A 38 -5.70 22.37 -3.81
N GLY A 39 -5.86 23.68 -4.05
CA GLY A 39 -6.50 24.60 -3.10
C GLY A 39 -5.93 24.54 -1.69
N ALA A 40 -6.81 24.52 -0.68
CA ALA A 40 -6.41 24.51 0.73
C ALA A 40 -5.54 23.30 1.12
N ARG A 41 -5.75 22.14 0.49
CA ARG A 41 -4.94 20.94 0.74
C ARG A 41 -3.51 21.12 0.25
N LEU A 42 -3.33 21.66 -0.96
CA LEU A 42 -2.00 21.97 -1.50
C LEU A 42 -1.27 23.02 -0.64
N GLU A 43 -1.99 24.04 -0.15
CA GLU A 43 -1.39 25.04 0.75
C GLU A 43 -1.00 24.45 2.11
N ARG A 44 -1.73 23.45 2.63
CA ARG A 44 -1.31 22.68 3.80
C ARG A 44 -0.07 21.84 3.52
N ILE A 45 -0.03 21.13 2.38
CA ILE A 45 1.12 20.35 1.94
C ILE A 45 2.39 21.20 1.86
N LYS A 46 2.33 22.38 1.24
CA LYS A 46 3.49 23.28 1.13
C LYS A 46 4.03 23.78 2.47
N ARG A 47 3.24 23.70 3.55
CA ARG A 47 3.64 24.06 4.92
C ARG A 47 4.17 22.87 5.72
N SER A 48 4.02 21.65 5.21
CA SER A 48 4.61 20.46 5.82
C SER A 48 6.13 20.62 5.91
N PRO A 49 6.75 20.28 7.06
CA PRO A 49 8.21 20.23 7.15
C PRO A 49 8.82 19.12 6.27
N HIS A 50 8.01 18.17 5.80
CA HIS A 50 8.41 17.03 4.99
C HIS A 50 8.23 17.28 3.48
N TYR A 51 7.63 18.41 3.08
CA TYR A 51 7.45 18.81 1.69
C TYR A 51 8.45 19.90 1.30
N ARG A 52 9.38 19.56 0.40
CA ARG A 52 10.39 20.50 -0.12
C ARG A 52 10.70 20.19 -1.58
N ASP A 53 11.14 21.21 -2.32
CA ASP A 53 11.50 21.08 -3.75
C ASP A 53 10.35 20.52 -4.62
N GLY A 54 9.10 20.79 -4.24
CA GLY A 54 7.91 20.36 -4.98
C GLY A 54 7.51 18.89 -4.77
N GLN A 55 8.00 18.24 -3.70
CA GLN A 55 7.64 16.86 -3.36
C GLN A 55 7.80 16.56 -1.86
N PHE A 56 7.13 15.52 -1.39
CA PHE A 56 7.44 14.91 -0.09
C PHE A 56 8.80 14.21 -0.12
N ASN A 57 9.49 14.20 1.02
CA ASN A 57 10.82 13.63 1.18
C ASN A 57 10.87 12.70 2.40
N ASN A 58 11.58 11.58 2.26
CA ASN A 58 11.93 10.72 3.39
C ASN A 58 12.77 11.47 4.43
N LEU A 59 12.71 11.02 5.69
CA LEU A 59 13.50 11.57 6.80
C LEU A 59 14.99 11.56 6.49
N HIS A 60 15.49 10.43 5.98
CA HIS A 60 16.85 10.28 5.48
C HIS A 60 16.91 10.24 3.95
N PRO A 61 18.04 10.68 3.34
CA PRO A 61 18.27 10.57 1.91
C PRO A 61 17.97 9.16 1.40
N THR A 62 17.13 9.08 0.37
CA THR A 62 16.61 7.81 -0.13
C THR A 62 16.70 7.79 -1.65
N GLN A 63 17.54 6.90 -2.16
CA GLN A 63 17.61 6.61 -3.58
C GLN A 63 16.56 5.55 -3.91
N MET A 64 15.53 5.93 -4.68
CA MET A 64 14.42 5.02 -5.01
C MET A 64 14.87 3.81 -5.82
N MET A 65 15.73 4.02 -6.82
CA MET A 65 16.34 2.97 -7.64
C MET A 65 17.85 2.94 -7.38
N THR A 66 18.31 1.90 -6.70
CA THR A 66 19.72 1.72 -6.31
C THR A 66 20.55 0.99 -7.36
N SER A 67 19.93 0.37 -8.36
CA SER A 67 20.66 -0.21 -9.50
C SER A 67 21.09 0.87 -10.50
N ASP A 68 22.26 0.69 -11.13
CA ASP A 68 22.78 1.58 -12.18
C ASP A 68 21.91 1.62 -13.45
N GLU A 69 20.94 0.71 -13.56
CA GLU A 69 19.90 0.73 -14.59
C GLU A 69 18.91 1.87 -14.32
N GLY A 70 19.00 2.99 -15.06
CA GLY A 70 17.99 4.06 -15.00
C GLY A 70 16.55 3.55 -15.21
N ARG A 71 15.53 4.37 -14.89
CA ARG A 71 14.10 3.97 -14.82
C ARG A 71 13.59 3.11 -16.00
N PHE A 72 14.02 3.41 -17.24
CA PHE A 72 13.63 2.64 -18.43
C PHE A 72 14.26 1.24 -18.44
N GLY A 73 15.55 1.13 -18.07
CA GLY A 73 16.25 -0.15 -17.93
C GLY A 73 15.61 -1.02 -16.85
N ALA A 74 15.31 -0.43 -15.69
CA ALA A 74 14.60 -1.11 -14.61
C ALA A 74 13.21 -1.62 -15.04
N MET A 75 12.43 -0.81 -15.78
CA MET A 75 11.14 -1.23 -16.34
C MET A 75 11.29 -2.40 -17.33
N LEU A 76 12.28 -2.34 -18.21
CA LEU A 76 12.55 -3.41 -19.18
C LEU A 76 13.01 -4.69 -18.47
N SER A 77 13.92 -4.58 -17.51
CA SER A 77 14.41 -5.72 -16.74
C SER A 77 13.33 -6.32 -15.84
N PHE A 78 12.34 -5.53 -15.42
CA PHE A 78 11.13 -5.99 -14.74
C PHE A 78 10.19 -6.75 -15.68
N LEU A 79 9.91 -6.21 -16.88
CA LEU A 79 9.00 -6.84 -17.86
C LEU A 79 9.55 -8.15 -18.44
N PHE A 80 10.87 -8.22 -18.65
CA PHE A 80 11.56 -9.38 -19.22
C PHE A 80 12.27 -10.24 -18.15
N ARG A 81 11.89 -10.10 -16.87
CA ARG A 81 12.51 -10.86 -15.79
C ARG A 81 12.33 -12.36 -15.97
N LYS A 82 13.41 -13.10 -15.77
CA LYS A 82 13.39 -14.55 -15.60
C LYS A 82 13.70 -14.85 -14.13
N THR A 83 12.66 -14.89 -13.32
CA THR A 83 12.74 -15.31 -11.92
C THR A 83 12.09 -16.68 -11.82
N GLU A 84 12.87 -17.67 -11.38
CA GLU A 84 12.33 -19.01 -11.11
C GLU A 84 11.29 -18.95 -9.99
N ASN A 85 10.21 -19.71 -10.12
CA ASN A 85 9.14 -19.80 -9.13
C ASN A 85 8.57 -18.43 -8.70
N LEU A 86 8.50 -17.46 -9.62
CA LEU A 86 7.95 -16.12 -9.38
C LEU A 86 6.46 -16.14 -9.03
N ARG A 87 5.73 -17.15 -9.52
CA ARG A 87 4.29 -17.34 -9.31
C ARG A 87 4.06 -18.81 -8.95
N PRO A 88 3.06 -19.12 -8.11
CA PRO A 88 2.73 -20.51 -7.80
C PRO A 88 2.18 -21.21 -9.05
N GLU A 89 2.55 -22.48 -9.22
CA GLU A 89 1.99 -23.35 -10.27
C GLU A 89 0.52 -23.70 -9.99
N ASN A 90 0.21 -23.91 -8.71
CA ASN A 90 -1.12 -24.27 -8.23
C ASN A 90 -1.83 -23.07 -7.58
N GLU A 91 -3.11 -23.26 -7.26
CA GLU A 91 -3.87 -22.27 -6.51
C GLU A 91 -3.28 -22.11 -5.09
N VAL A 92 -3.21 -20.86 -4.63
CA VAL A 92 -2.87 -20.57 -3.25
C VAL A 92 -4.11 -20.91 -2.39
N PRO A 93 -3.96 -21.63 -1.26
CA PRO A 93 -5.06 -21.88 -0.35
C PRO A 93 -5.70 -20.58 0.14
N VAL A 94 -7.03 -20.53 0.10
CA VAL A 94 -7.81 -19.39 0.60
C VAL A 94 -9.06 -19.88 1.32
N ILE A 95 -9.32 -19.30 2.48
CA ILE A 95 -10.54 -19.46 3.26
C ILE A 95 -11.50 -18.33 2.89
N LYS A 96 -12.71 -18.67 2.42
CA LYS A 96 -13.76 -17.68 2.12
C LYS A 96 -14.66 -17.48 3.34
N THR A 97 -14.22 -16.64 4.26
CA THR A 97 -14.97 -16.24 5.46
C THR A 97 -16.06 -15.23 5.11
N ASP A 98 -17.26 -15.44 5.65
CA ASP A 98 -18.39 -14.52 5.52
C ASP A 98 -18.31 -13.41 6.58
N LEU A 99 -17.71 -12.27 6.20
CA LEU A 99 -17.44 -11.15 7.10
C LEU A 99 -18.72 -10.49 7.67
N HIS A 100 -19.87 -10.68 7.02
CA HIS A 100 -21.14 -10.14 7.50
C HIS A 100 -21.67 -10.89 8.73
N LYS A 101 -21.15 -12.08 9.02
CA LYS A 101 -21.54 -12.90 10.17
C LYS A 101 -20.72 -12.65 11.43
N LEU A 102 -19.64 -11.86 11.35
CA LEU A 102 -18.80 -11.54 12.50
C LEU A 102 -19.56 -10.62 13.47
N GLY A 103 -19.75 -11.06 14.71
CA GLY A 103 -20.33 -10.27 15.79
C GLY A 103 -19.41 -9.10 16.13
N ARG A 104 -19.96 -7.91 16.39
CA ARG A 104 -19.16 -6.68 16.62
C ARG A 104 -18.27 -6.75 17.87
N ASP A 105 -18.61 -7.61 18.82
CA ASP A 105 -17.90 -7.88 20.06
C ASP A 105 -16.67 -8.81 19.87
N GLU A 106 -16.49 -9.38 18.68
CA GLU A 106 -15.31 -10.19 18.37
C GLU A 106 -14.11 -9.30 18.02
N ASN A 107 -12.94 -9.64 18.58
CA ASN A 107 -11.66 -9.02 18.24
C ASN A 107 -10.87 -9.93 17.29
N VAL A 108 -10.90 -9.62 15.99
CA VAL A 108 -10.35 -10.49 14.94
C VAL A 108 -9.58 -9.72 13.86
N LEU A 109 -8.62 -10.40 13.25
CA LEU A 109 -7.90 -9.98 12.06
C LEU A 109 -8.10 -10.99 10.94
N ILE A 110 -8.32 -10.50 9.72
CA ILE A 110 -8.46 -11.32 8.52
C ILE A 110 -7.61 -10.71 7.40
N TRP A 111 -6.71 -11.50 6.84
CA TRP A 111 -5.82 -11.07 5.76
C TRP A 111 -6.34 -11.48 4.38
N PHE A 112 -6.29 -10.59 3.39
CA PHE A 112 -6.80 -10.85 2.03
C PHE A 112 -5.70 -11.02 0.98
N GLY A 113 -4.47 -11.31 1.43
CA GLY A 113 -3.28 -11.32 0.60
C GLY A 113 -2.78 -9.91 0.27
N HIS A 114 -1.50 -9.80 -0.10
CA HIS A 114 -0.81 -8.52 -0.28
C HIS A 114 -0.92 -7.65 0.98
N SER A 115 -1.21 -6.36 0.86
CA SER A 115 -1.35 -5.43 1.98
C SER A 115 -2.80 -5.17 2.40
N SER A 116 -3.76 -5.95 1.89
CA SER A 116 -5.18 -5.78 2.26
C SER A 116 -5.57 -6.66 3.45
N TYR A 117 -6.09 -6.05 4.51
CA TYR A 117 -6.59 -6.78 5.68
C TYR A 117 -7.73 -6.03 6.37
N PHE A 118 -8.54 -6.82 7.09
CA PHE A 118 -9.63 -6.37 7.92
C PHE A 118 -9.29 -6.61 9.38
N ILE A 119 -9.55 -5.60 10.22
CA ILE A 119 -9.40 -5.68 11.67
C ILE A 119 -10.74 -5.30 12.28
N GLN A 120 -11.26 -6.15 13.15
CA GLN A 120 -12.35 -5.78 14.03
C GLN A 120 -11.84 -5.81 15.46
N VAL A 121 -11.98 -4.70 16.17
CA VAL A 121 -11.49 -4.55 17.54
C VAL A 121 -12.34 -3.55 18.29
N ASP A 122 -12.72 -3.88 19.52
CA ASP A 122 -13.52 -3.05 20.42
C ASP A 122 -14.77 -2.45 19.75
N GLY A 123 -15.49 -3.26 18.97
CA GLY A 123 -16.72 -2.84 18.27
C GLY A 123 -16.51 -2.14 16.93
N LYS A 124 -15.28 -1.81 16.55
CA LYS A 124 -14.96 -1.04 15.33
C LYS A 124 -14.33 -1.91 14.26
N ARG A 125 -14.70 -1.64 13.01
CA ARG A 125 -14.18 -2.32 11.82
C ARG A 125 -13.26 -1.41 11.03
N PHE A 126 -12.04 -1.87 10.84
CA PHE A 126 -11.00 -1.23 10.05
C PHE A 126 -10.75 -2.05 8.79
N LEU A 127 -10.60 -1.37 7.67
CA LEU A 127 -10.20 -1.97 6.40
C LEU A 127 -8.97 -1.24 5.86
N VAL A 128 -7.88 -1.96 5.70
CA VAL A 128 -6.58 -1.36 5.40
C VAL A 128 -6.14 -1.74 3.99
N ASP A 129 -5.68 -0.73 3.24
CA ASP A 129 -5.18 -0.82 1.86
C ASP A 129 -5.98 -1.80 0.97
N PRO A 130 -7.33 -1.62 0.83
CA PRO A 130 -8.17 -2.62 0.22
C PRO A 130 -8.04 -2.63 -1.31
N VAL A 131 -7.47 -3.72 -1.84
CA VAL A 131 -7.31 -3.97 -3.27
C VAL A 131 -7.97 -5.29 -3.64
N PHE A 132 -9.20 -5.18 -4.13
CA PHE A 132 -10.05 -6.33 -4.50
C PHE A 132 -10.35 -6.40 -6.01
N CYS A 133 -10.09 -5.34 -6.77
CA CYS A 133 -10.38 -5.27 -8.18
C CYS A 133 -9.11 -5.22 -9.04
N MET A 134 -8.24 -4.23 -8.85
CA MET A 134 -7.10 -4.02 -9.75
C MET A 134 -5.91 -3.31 -9.08
N ALA A 135 -4.77 -3.99 -9.02
CA ALA A 135 -3.50 -3.51 -8.45
C ALA A 135 -2.60 -2.79 -9.47
N SER A 136 -3.18 -2.17 -10.51
CA SER A 136 -2.47 -1.56 -11.63
C SER A 136 -3.39 -0.63 -12.44
N PRO A 137 -2.86 0.25 -13.30
CA PRO A 137 -3.69 1.06 -14.18
C PRO A 137 -4.28 0.26 -15.36
N VAL A 138 -3.82 -0.98 -15.59
CA VAL A 138 -4.24 -1.84 -16.71
C VAL A 138 -4.37 -3.31 -16.29
N SER A 139 -5.46 -3.97 -16.68
CA SER A 139 -5.84 -5.31 -16.20
C SER A 139 -4.87 -6.45 -16.53
N PHE A 140 -3.93 -6.24 -17.46
CA PHE A 140 -2.95 -7.25 -17.85
C PHE A 140 -1.66 -7.23 -17.01
N VAL A 141 -1.45 -6.19 -16.19
CA VAL A 141 -0.31 -6.03 -15.28
C VAL A 141 -0.75 -6.35 -13.85
N ASN A 142 0.15 -6.90 -13.03
CA ASN A 142 -0.09 -7.22 -11.61
C ASN A 142 -1.30 -8.13 -11.38
N LYS A 143 -1.45 -9.18 -12.22
CA LYS A 143 -2.52 -10.17 -12.02
C LYS A 143 -2.33 -10.88 -10.67
N PRO A 144 -3.42 -11.12 -9.91
CA PRO A 144 -3.35 -11.91 -8.69
C PRO A 144 -2.94 -13.36 -8.98
N PHE A 145 -2.34 -14.04 -8.01
CA PHE A 145 -2.11 -15.47 -8.06
C PHE A 145 -3.44 -16.22 -8.14
N LYS A 146 -3.43 -17.38 -8.80
CA LYS A 146 -4.65 -18.17 -9.00
C LYS A 146 -5.25 -18.52 -7.63
N GLY A 147 -6.55 -18.25 -7.44
CA GLY A 147 -7.26 -18.50 -6.20
C GLY A 147 -7.26 -17.34 -5.19
N THR A 148 -6.46 -16.28 -5.39
CA THR A 148 -6.27 -15.21 -4.37
C THR A 148 -7.20 -14.00 -4.53
N ASP A 149 -8.06 -14.00 -5.55
CA ASP A 149 -8.98 -12.91 -5.87
C ASP A 149 -10.42 -13.18 -5.42
N VAL A 150 -10.63 -14.06 -4.44
CA VAL A 150 -11.98 -14.47 -4.00
C VAL A 150 -12.75 -13.39 -3.25
N TYR A 151 -12.08 -12.44 -2.61
CA TYR A 151 -12.71 -11.32 -1.91
C TYR A 151 -12.96 -10.13 -2.85
N LYS A 152 -14.16 -9.57 -2.76
CA LYS A 152 -14.68 -8.46 -3.55
C LYS A 152 -15.24 -7.37 -2.61
N PRO A 153 -15.44 -6.13 -3.10
CA PRO A 153 -16.01 -5.07 -2.28
C PRO A 153 -17.37 -5.42 -1.64
N GLU A 154 -18.18 -6.25 -2.29
CA GLU A 154 -19.50 -6.66 -1.81
C GLU A 154 -19.42 -7.58 -0.58
N ASP A 155 -18.30 -8.28 -0.40
CA ASP A 155 -18.06 -9.14 0.76
C ASP A 155 -17.74 -8.36 2.03
N MET A 156 -17.33 -7.09 1.90
CA MET A 156 -17.01 -6.27 3.06
C MET A 156 -18.30 -5.83 3.75
N PRO A 157 -18.39 -5.89 5.09
CA PRO A 157 -19.47 -5.26 5.81
C PRO A 157 -19.26 -3.74 5.87
N ASP A 158 -20.13 -3.02 6.58
CA ASP A 158 -19.89 -1.59 6.87
C ASP A 158 -18.58 -1.41 7.64
N ILE A 159 -17.78 -0.44 7.21
CA ILE A 159 -16.44 -0.14 7.68
C ILE A 159 -16.48 1.19 8.44
N ASP A 160 -16.04 1.21 9.69
CA ASP A 160 -15.96 2.46 10.46
C ASP A 160 -14.79 3.31 9.97
N TYR A 161 -13.62 2.68 9.74
CA TYR A 161 -12.39 3.35 9.35
C TYR A 161 -11.69 2.61 8.21
N MET A 162 -11.53 3.26 7.07
CA MET A 162 -10.64 2.79 6.02
C MET A 162 -9.26 3.43 6.21
N VAL A 163 -8.19 2.66 6.23
CA VAL A 163 -6.82 3.17 6.39
C VAL A 163 -6.07 2.98 5.08
N ILE A 164 -5.47 4.06 4.56
CA ILE A 164 -4.65 4.03 3.35
C ILE A 164 -3.23 4.51 3.67
N SER A 165 -2.27 3.60 3.56
CA SER A 165 -0.85 3.89 3.81
C SER A 165 -0.28 4.87 2.78
N HIS A 166 -0.56 4.65 1.50
CA HIS A 166 -0.10 5.51 0.40
C HIS A 166 -0.91 5.26 -0.88
N ASP A 167 -0.68 6.10 -1.90
CA ASP A 167 -1.53 6.13 -3.09
C ASP A 167 -1.13 5.14 -4.21
N HIS A 168 -0.21 4.20 -4.01
CA HIS A 168 0.13 3.23 -5.06
C HIS A 168 -1.05 2.34 -5.45
N TRP A 169 -1.00 1.79 -6.66
CA TRP A 169 -2.11 1.04 -7.25
C TRP A 169 -2.48 -0.24 -6.49
N ASP A 170 -1.52 -0.84 -5.81
CA ASP A 170 -1.63 -2.06 -5.02
C ASP A 170 -1.95 -1.82 -3.53
N HIS A 171 -2.13 -0.54 -3.15
CA HIS A 171 -2.63 -0.13 -1.82
C HIS A 171 -3.93 0.68 -1.89
N LEU A 172 -4.13 1.42 -3.00
CA LEU A 172 -5.31 2.24 -3.23
C LEU A 172 -5.99 1.86 -4.55
N ASP A 173 -7.02 1.01 -4.49
CA ASP A 173 -7.78 0.59 -5.66
C ASP A 173 -9.04 1.44 -5.84
N TYR A 174 -9.03 2.29 -6.87
CA TYR A 174 -10.15 3.16 -7.25
C TYR A 174 -11.49 2.42 -7.29
N ARG A 175 -11.56 1.22 -7.87
CA ARG A 175 -12.84 0.50 -8.01
C ARG A 175 -13.32 -0.01 -6.66
N THR A 176 -12.40 -0.48 -5.84
CA THR A 176 -12.69 -0.98 -4.49
C THR A 176 -13.22 0.16 -3.60
N VAL A 177 -12.48 1.27 -3.49
CA VAL A 177 -12.92 2.39 -2.64
C VAL A 177 -14.22 3.02 -3.15
N LYS A 178 -14.38 3.18 -4.47
CA LYS A 178 -15.60 3.75 -5.05
C LYS A 178 -16.83 2.86 -4.87
N SER A 179 -16.66 1.53 -4.79
CA SER A 179 -17.73 0.58 -4.45
C SER A 179 -18.09 0.60 -2.96
N LEU A 180 -17.10 0.89 -2.09
CA LEU A 180 -17.27 0.94 -0.65
C LEU A 180 -17.69 2.31 -0.10
N LYS A 181 -17.63 3.37 -0.91
CA LYS A 181 -17.82 4.77 -0.51
C LYS A 181 -18.93 5.00 0.52
N ASP A 182 -20.14 4.51 0.23
CA ASP A 182 -21.31 4.77 1.06
C ASP A 182 -21.38 3.90 2.33
N ARG A 183 -20.49 2.91 2.45
CA ARG A 183 -20.34 1.98 3.59
C ARG A 183 -19.07 2.23 4.41
N VAL A 184 -18.36 3.32 4.12
CA VAL A 184 -17.17 3.75 4.87
C VAL A 184 -17.51 4.99 5.69
N GLY A 185 -17.30 4.90 7.00
CA GLY A 185 -17.49 6.00 7.95
C GLY A 185 -16.46 7.10 7.74
N LYS A 186 -15.18 6.81 8.01
CA LYS A 186 -14.05 7.72 7.77
C LYS A 186 -12.92 7.05 7.01
N VAL A 187 -12.15 7.85 6.28
CA VAL A 187 -10.90 7.44 5.64
C VAL A 187 -9.75 8.11 6.37
N ILE A 188 -8.78 7.33 6.83
CA ILE A 188 -7.55 7.78 7.44
C ILE A 188 -6.42 7.60 6.43
N CYS A 189 -5.69 8.67 6.12
CA CYS A 189 -4.64 8.62 5.10
C CYS A 189 -3.60 9.73 5.28
N GLY A 190 -2.47 9.58 4.59
CA GLY A 190 -1.42 10.58 4.53
C GLY A 190 -1.88 11.85 3.78
N LEU A 191 -1.29 12.99 4.15
CA LEU A 191 -1.60 14.29 3.57
C LEU A 191 -1.53 14.28 2.03
N GLY A 192 -2.59 14.73 1.37
CA GLY A 192 -2.67 14.76 -0.08
C GLY A 192 -3.44 13.59 -0.68
N VAL A 193 -3.43 12.42 -0.04
CA VAL A 193 -4.18 11.23 -0.51
C VAL A 193 -5.68 11.51 -0.52
N GLY A 194 -6.19 12.33 0.40
CA GLY A 194 -7.60 12.69 0.47
C GLY A 194 -8.12 13.42 -0.77
N GLU A 195 -7.25 14.05 -1.58
CA GLU A 195 -7.66 14.63 -2.87
C GLU A 195 -8.21 13.59 -3.82
N HIS A 196 -7.64 12.36 -3.83
CA HIS A 196 -8.16 11.27 -4.63
C HIS A 196 -9.57 10.87 -4.16
N PHE A 197 -9.77 10.77 -2.85
CA PHE A 197 -11.06 10.43 -2.27
C PHE A 197 -12.13 11.49 -2.56
N GLU A 198 -11.83 12.78 -2.37
CA GLU A 198 -12.77 13.86 -2.74
C GLU A 198 -13.10 13.84 -4.23
N TYR A 199 -12.10 13.65 -5.09
CA TYR A 199 -12.31 13.54 -6.54
C TYR A 199 -13.18 12.31 -6.91
N TRP A 200 -13.06 11.22 -6.16
CA TRP A 200 -13.90 10.03 -6.30
C TRP A 200 -15.26 10.14 -5.58
N GLY A 201 -15.53 11.30 -4.99
CA GLY A 201 -16.82 11.72 -4.47
C GLY A 201 -17.02 11.51 -2.98
N TYR A 202 -16.01 11.14 -2.20
CA TYR A 202 -16.12 11.12 -0.74
C TYR A 202 -16.32 12.52 -0.19
N ASP A 203 -17.10 12.63 0.87
CA ASP A 203 -17.29 13.89 1.57
C ASP A 203 -16.02 14.26 2.36
N LYS A 204 -15.63 15.54 2.30
CA LYS A 204 -14.39 16.04 2.92
C LYS A 204 -14.33 15.82 4.44
N ASP A 205 -15.48 15.89 5.12
CA ASP A 205 -15.60 15.69 6.57
C ASP A 205 -15.38 14.24 7.02
N ARG A 206 -15.40 13.29 6.08
CA ARG A 206 -15.03 11.89 6.32
C ARG A 206 -13.53 11.63 6.21
N LEU A 207 -12.74 12.61 5.78
CA LEU A 207 -11.31 12.45 5.53
C LEU A 207 -10.48 12.93 6.72
N VAL A 208 -9.78 11.99 7.34
CA VAL A 208 -8.75 12.23 8.35
C VAL A 208 -7.40 12.19 7.64
N GLU A 209 -6.98 13.35 7.12
CA GLU A 209 -5.68 13.51 6.44
C GLU A 209 -4.63 14.04 7.41
N LEU A 210 -3.54 13.30 7.57
CA LEU A 210 -2.49 13.57 8.56
C LEU A 210 -1.11 13.67 7.89
N ASP A 211 -0.28 14.57 8.39
CA ASP A 211 1.17 14.57 8.14
C ASP A 211 1.88 13.65 9.14
N TRP A 212 3.15 13.31 8.91
CA TRP A 212 3.92 12.53 9.89
C TRP A 212 4.00 13.26 11.23
N TYR A 213 3.88 12.48 12.31
CA TYR A 213 3.83 12.94 13.70
C TYR A 213 2.59 13.78 14.04
N GLU A 214 1.57 13.78 13.19
CA GLU A 214 0.24 14.26 13.55
C GLU A 214 -0.65 13.10 14.00
N ASP A 215 -1.53 13.42 14.95
CA ASP A 215 -2.47 12.50 15.54
C ASP A 215 -3.92 12.97 15.32
N ALA A 216 -4.85 12.03 15.29
CA ALA A 216 -6.28 12.32 15.36
C ALA A 216 -6.96 11.47 16.42
N VAL A 217 -7.65 12.14 17.34
CA VAL A 217 -8.59 11.48 18.24
C VAL A 217 -9.83 11.09 17.45
N LEU A 218 -10.14 9.80 17.47
CA LEU A 218 -11.36 9.23 16.91
C LEU A 218 -12.40 9.06 18.04
N GLU A 219 -13.54 8.45 17.72
CA GLU A 219 -14.63 8.30 18.70
C GLU A 219 -14.36 7.14 19.67
N ASN A 220 -14.97 7.18 20.85
CA ASN A 220 -15.01 6.06 21.82
C ASN A 220 -13.62 5.53 22.28
N GLY A 221 -12.66 6.44 22.48
CA GLY A 221 -11.33 6.08 22.99
C GLY A 221 -10.39 5.52 21.92
N PHE A 222 -10.74 5.66 20.64
CA PHE A 222 -9.83 5.37 19.54
C PHE A 222 -8.99 6.60 19.20
N ALA A 223 -7.74 6.39 18.82
CA ALA A 223 -6.88 7.39 18.24
C ALA A 223 -6.06 6.79 17.10
N VAL A 224 -5.60 7.65 16.19
CA VAL A 224 -4.66 7.27 15.15
C VAL A 224 -3.47 8.22 15.14
N HIS A 225 -2.29 7.64 14.99
CA HIS A 225 -1.01 8.33 14.86
C HIS A 225 -0.48 8.10 13.45
N CYS A 226 -0.24 9.18 12.70
CA CYS A 226 0.39 9.11 11.39
C CYS A 226 1.91 9.14 11.59
N LEU A 227 2.58 8.08 11.15
CA LEU A 227 3.99 7.84 11.47
C LEU A 227 4.81 7.72 10.18
N PRO A 228 6.11 8.02 10.25
CA PRO A 228 6.99 7.90 9.10
C PRO A 228 7.17 6.45 8.65
N THR A 229 7.34 6.29 7.34
CA THR A 229 7.88 5.07 6.71
C THR A 229 8.78 5.49 5.55
N ARG A 230 9.75 4.64 5.18
CA ARG A 230 10.74 4.97 4.15
C ARG A 230 10.31 4.44 2.80
N HIS A 231 9.50 5.22 2.07
CA HIS A 231 8.92 4.82 0.80
C HIS A 231 8.76 6.02 -0.16
N PHE A 232 7.80 5.95 -1.07
CA PHE A 232 7.45 7.00 -2.02
C PHE A 232 5.97 6.90 -2.40
N SER A 233 5.44 7.85 -3.15
CA SER A 233 4.05 7.81 -3.66
C SER A 233 3.98 8.12 -5.15
N GLY A 234 2.87 7.77 -5.78
CA GLY A 234 2.50 8.26 -7.11
C GLY A 234 1.67 7.27 -7.94
N ARG A 235 0.63 7.81 -8.56
CA ARG A 235 -0.19 7.09 -9.56
C ARG A 235 0.00 7.59 -10.99
N GLY A 236 0.46 8.83 -11.14
CA GLY A 236 0.57 9.55 -12.40
C GLY A 236 2.02 9.84 -12.81
N LEU A 237 2.23 10.95 -13.51
CA LEU A 237 3.54 11.33 -14.05
C LEU A 237 4.50 11.91 -13.01
N LYS A 238 3.98 12.46 -11.92
CA LYS A 238 4.75 13.04 -10.82
C LYS A 238 4.59 12.18 -9.58
N ALA A 239 5.70 11.69 -9.06
CA ALA A 239 5.77 10.98 -7.79
C ALA A 239 5.76 11.98 -6.61
N ASN A 240 5.53 11.47 -5.40
CA ASN A 240 5.75 12.18 -4.13
C ASN A 240 4.92 13.46 -3.98
N GLN A 241 3.74 13.50 -4.60
CA GLN A 241 2.80 14.63 -4.47
C GLN A 241 1.83 14.45 -3.30
N THR A 242 1.70 13.22 -2.80
CA THR A 242 0.94 12.82 -1.62
C THR A 242 1.90 12.16 -0.62
N LEU A 243 1.58 12.19 0.67
CA LEU A 243 2.39 11.56 1.70
C LEU A 243 2.12 10.04 1.75
N TRP A 244 3.19 9.26 1.92
CA TRP A 244 3.13 7.85 2.31
C TRP A 244 3.36 7.75 3.82
N ALA A 245 2.65 6.88 4.52
CA ALA A 245 2.72 6.80 5.97
C ALA A 245 2.55 5.37 6.49
N SER A 246 3.13 5.14 7.66
CA SER A 246 2.72 4.08 8.57
C SER A 246 1.67 4.65 9.54
N PHE A 247 0.89 3.79 10.16
CA PHE A 247 -0.13 4.20 11.13
C PHE A 247 -0.08 3.35 12.37
N LEU A 248 -0.22 3.98 13.54
CA LEU A 248 -0.53 3.27 14.79
C LEU A 248 -1.95 3.62 15.20
N ILE A 249 -2.79 2.60 15.37
CA ILE A 249 -4.14 2.75 15.90
C ILE A 249 -4.09 2.38 17.38
N GLU A 250 -4.45 3.33 18.22
CA GLU A 250 -4.76 3.07 19.62
C GLU A 250 -6.27 2.82 19.74
N THR A 251 -6.62 1.68 20.31
CA THR A 251 -7.99 1.28 20.64
C THR A 251 -8.13 1.27 22.17
N PRO A 252 -9.35 1.16 22.71
CA PRO A 252 -9.56 0.97 24.14
C PRO A 252 -8.77 -0.20 24.75
N SER A 253 -8.50 -1.27 23.99
CA SER A 253 -7.80 -2.46 24.49
C SER A 253 -6.43 -2.74 23.86
N GLN A 254 -6.09 -2.17 22.71
CA GLN A 254 -4.89 -2.56 21.93
C GLN A 254 -4.20 -1.41 21.21
N LYS A 255 -2.90 -1.55 20.96
CA LYS A 255 -2.13 -0.74 20.00
C LYS A 255 -1.71 -1.59 18.81
N ILE A 256 -2.17 -1.21 17.62
CA ILE A 256 -1.89 -1.92 16.37
C ILE A 256 -1.10 -1.00 15.43
N TYR A 257 0.14 -1.38 15.14
CA TYR A 257 1.01 -0.68 14.19
C TYR A 257 0.95 -1.31 12.80
N MET A 258 0.79 -0.49 11.78
CA MET A 258 0.71 -0.85 10.38
C MET A 258 1.81 -0.09 9.64
N ALA A 259 2.85 -0.79 9.20
CA ALA A 259 4.03 -0.15 8.62
C ALA A 259 3.78 0.47 7.23
N GLY A 260 2.74 0.02 6.53
CA GLY A 260 2.64 0.22 5.09
C GLY A 260 3.83 -0.42 4.38
N ASP A 261 4.20 0.14 3.24
CA ASP A 261 5.45 -0.20 2.56
C ASP A 261 6.56 0.73 3.05
N GLY A 262 7.76 0.20 3.20
CA GLY A 262 8.95 0.98 3.45
C GLY A 262 10.18 0.17 3.84
N GLY A 263 11.33 0.62 3.34
CA GLY A 263 12.61 0.05 3.72
C GLY A 263 13.00 0.36 5.16
N TYR A 264 14.00 -0.37 5.66
CA TYR A 264 14.51 -0.15 7.00
C TYR A 264 15.13 1.26 7.15
N ASP A 265 14.80 1.90 8.27
CA ASP A 265 15.41 3.14 8.77
C ASP A 265 15.22 3.23 10.30
N SER A 266 15.79 4.25 10.91
CA SER A 266 15.63 4.65 12.32
C SER A 266 14.18 4.73 12.82
N HIS A 267 13.20 4.99 11.95
CA HIS A 267 11.80 5.15 12.34
C HIS A 267 11.25 3.97 13.15
N PHE A 268 11.62 2.72 12.84
CA PHE A 268 11.16 1.56 13.61
C PHE A 268 11.58 1.62 15.08
N GLU A 269 12.83 2.01 15.34
CA GLU A 269 13.36 2.13 16.70
C GLU A 269 12.78 3.35 17.42
N GLU A 270 12.58 4.47 16.72
CA GLU A 270 11.94 5.67 17.26
C GLU A 270 10.48 5.41 17.64
N ILE A 271 9.73 4.72 16.79
CA ILE A 271 8.33 4.33 17.03
C ILE A 271 8.25 3.39 18.25
N GLY A 272 9.09 2.35 18.31
CA GLY A 272 9.12 1.42 19.45
C GLY A 272 9.61 2.06 20.77
N LYS A 273 10.28 3.22 20.72
CA LYS A 273 10.60 4.03 21.91
C LYS A 273 9.43 4.93 22.31
N HIS A 274 8.72 5.50 21.35
CA HIS A 274 7.64 6.45 21.60
C HIS A 274 6.34 5.77 22.03
N PHE A 275 6.04 4.61 21.44
CA PHE A 275 4.85 3.82 21.72
C PHE A 275 5.23 2.51 22.42
N PRO A 276 5.29 2.48 23.77
CA PRO A 276 5.50 1.24 24.48
C PRO A 276 4.27 0.33 24.37
N ASP A 277 4.52 -0.97 24.47
CA ASP A 277 3.49 -2.02 24.51
C ASP A 277 2.62 -2.07 23.24
N ILE A 278 3.24 -2.03 22.05
CA ILE A 278 2.55 -2.34 20.79
C ILE A 278 2.08 -3.81 20.84
N ASP A 279 0.79 -4.06 20.70
CA ASP A 279 0.23 -5.42 20.78
C ASP A 279 0.48 -6.21 19.50
N LEU A 280 0.30 -5.55 18.35
CA LEU A 280 0.53 -6.12 17.03
C LEU A 280 1.26 -5.13 16.13
N ALA A 281 2.34 -5.57 15.51
CA ALA A 281 2.94 -4.87 14.37
C ALA A 281 2.75 -5.67 13.07
N ILE A 282 2.24 -5.00 12.05
CA ILE A 282 2.02 -5.54 10.71
C ILE A 282 3.08 -4.94 9.78
N LEU A 283 4.02 -5.77 9.32
CA LEU A 283 5.18 -5.37 8.54
C LEU A 283 5.10 -5.88 7.10
N GLU A 284 5.63 -5.14 6.13
CA GLU A 284 5.80 -5.72 4.79
C GLU A 284 6.85 -6.85 4.81
N ASN A 285 6.62 -7.86 4.00
CA ASN A 285 7.53 -8.98 3.74
C ASN A 285 7.33 -9.44 2.31
N GLY A 286 7.71 -8.61 1.36
CA GLY A 286 7.52 -8.91 -0.04
C GLY A 286 7.90 -7.74 -0.90
N GLN A 287 7.93 -7.98 -2.20
CA GLN A 287 8.25 -6.98 -3.21
C GLN A 287 9.62 -6.31 -3.06
N TYR A 288 10.50 -6.85 -2.22
CA TYR A 288 11.86 -6.36 -2.04
C TYR A 288 12.79 -6.81 -3.18
N ASN A 289 13.82 -6.01 -3.42
CA ASN A 289 14.92 -6.33 -4.34
C ASN A 289 16.12 -5.44 -4.06
N GLU A 290 17.32 -5.92 -4.38
CA GLU A 290 18.55 -5.13 -4.27
C GLU A 290 18.51 -3.82 -5.06
N GLY A 291 17.77 -3.76 -6.18
CA GLY A 291 17.62 -2.56 -7.00
C GLY A 291 16.74 -1.46 -6.39
N TRP A 292 16.12 -1.70 -5.24
CA TRP A 292 15.31 -0.72 -4.50
C TRP A 292 15.26 -1.00 -3.00
N ASN A 293 16.36 -1.51 -2.45
CA ASN A 293 16.47 -2.02 -1.08
C ASN A 293 16.26 -0.96 0.03
N LEU A 294 16.20 0.33 -0.32
CA LEU A 294 15.93 1.42 0.62
C LEU A 294 14.44 1.69 0.81
N ILE A 295 13.59 1.24 -0.12
CA ILE A 295 12.15 1.54 -0.11
C ILE A 295 11.25 0.31 0.12
N HIS A 296 11.83 -0.89 0.21
CA HIS A 296 11.13 -2.10 0.66
C HIS A 296 11.97 -2.82 1.72
N LEU A 297 11.32 -3.37 2.73
CA LEU A 297 11.98 -4.05 3.84
C LEU A 297 12.67 -5.34 3.36
N MET A 298 14.00 -5.30 3.30
CA MET A 298 14.81 -6.46 2.94
C MET A 298 14.74 -7.57 4.01
N PRO A 299 14.79 -8.86 3.64
CA PRO A 299 14.74 -9.95 4.60
C PRO A 299 15.80 -9.91 5.70
N SER A 300 16.99 -9.41 5.39
CA SER A 300 18.08 -9.22 6.37
C SER A 300 17.75 -8.21 7.47
N ASN A 301 16.79 -7.31 7.23
CA ASN A 301 16.39 -6.26 8.17
C ASN A 301 15.07 -6.54 8.88
N MET A 302 14.28 -7.53 8.44
CA MET A 302 12.94 -7.79 8.99
C MET A 302 12.96 -8.09 10.49
N ALA A 303 13.85 -8.99 10.94
CA ALA A 303 13.97 -9.31 12.34
C ALA A 303 14.41 -8.10 13.18
N LYS A 304 15.26 -7.23 12.62
CA LYS A 304 15.68 -6.00 13.29
C LYS A 304 14.51 -5.02 13.41
N ALA A 305 13.76 -4.77 12.33
CA ALA A 305 12.59 -3.90 12.35
C ALA A 305 11.56 -4.35 13.40
N ALA A 306 11.25 -5.65 13.44
CA ALA A 306 10.35 -6.23 14.43
C ALA A 306 10.85 -6.05 15.87
N LYS A 307 12.14 -6.30 16.13
CA LYS A 307 12.75 -6.14 17.47
C LYS A 307 12.81 -4.67 17.91
N ASP A 308 13.07 -3.75 16.99
CA ASP A 308 13.13 -2.32 17.27
C ASP A 308 11.76 -1.74 17.68
N LEU A 309 10.67 -2.25 17.07
CA LEU A 309 9.29 -1.89 17.43
C LEU A 309 8.86 -2.45 18.79
N LYS A 310 9.48 -3.54 19.26
CA LYS A 310 9.16 -4.22 20.53
C LYS A 310 7.68 -4.64 20.65
N ALA A 311 7.04 -4.96 19.52
CA ALA A 311 5.65 -5.40 19.51
C ALA A 311 5.52 -6.82 20.08
N LYS A 312 4.39 -7.12 20.75
CA LYS A 312 4.12 -8.42 21.38
C LYS A 312 3.87 -9.53 20.35
N LYS A 313 3.26 -9.19 19.22
CA LYS A 313 3.02 -10.07 18.07
C LYS A 313 3.43 -9.36 16.78
N ILE A 314 3.89 -10.14 15.81
CA ILE A 314 4.26 -9.67 14.47
C ILE A 314 3.45 -10.43 13.43
N MET A 315 2.85 -9.71 12.49
CA MET A 315 2.29 -10.28 11.26
C MET A 315 3.03 -9.69 10.07
N THR A 316 3.17 -10.45 8.99
CA THR A 316 3.68 -9.88 7.73
C THR A 316 2.64 -9.84 6.61
N VAL A 317 2.81 -8.89 5.70
CA VAL A 317 1.92 -8.60 4.56
C VAL A 317 2.75 -8.33 3.30
N HIS A 318 2.13 -7.88 2.22
CA HIS A 318 2.78 -7.51 0.95
C HIS A 318 3.26 -8.70 0.10
N HIS A 319 2.80 -9.92 0.41
CA HIS A 319 3.09 -11.15 -0.34
C HIS A 319 1.84 -12.01 -0.63
N SER A 320 2.05 -13.21 -1.17
CA SER A 320 1.03 -14.24 -1.45
C SER A 320 -0.11 -13.88 -2.41
N LYS A 321 -0.12 -12.69 -3.04
CA LYS A 321 -1.17 -12.29 -4.00
C LYS A 321 -0.63 -11.80 -5.33
N TYR A 322 0.39 -10.96 -5.33
CA TYR A 322 0.97 -10.39 -6.54
C TYR A 322 2.47 -10.68 -6.64
N ALA A 323 2.96 -10.75 -7.88
CA ALA A 323 4.39 -10.78 -8.18
C ALA A 323 4.82 -9.39 -8.68
N LEU A 324 5.22 -8.51 -7.77
CA LEU A 324 5.66 -7.14 -8.03
C LEU A 324 7.17 -6.94 -7.87
N ALA A 325 7.92 -8.00 -7.57
CA ALA A 325 9.38 -8.00 -7.54
C ALA A 325 9.99 -9.25 -8.20
N LYS A 326 11.30 -9.46 -7.95
CA LYS A 326 12.14 -10.51 -8.55
C LYS A 326 12.55 -11.59 -7.53
N HIS A 327 11.71 -11.91 -6.55
CA HIS A 327 11.90 -13.05 -5.63
C HIS A 327 10.84 -14.14 -5.89
N PRO A 328 11.09 -15.41 -5.50
CA PRO A 328 10.09 -16.48 -5.54
C PRO A 328 8.85 -16.13 -4.69
N TRP A 329 7.67 -16.58 -5.11
CA TRP A 329 6.41 -16.22 -4.45
C TRP A 329 6.31 -16.68 -2.98
N ASN A 330 6.97 -17.79 -2.64
CA ASN A 330 6.96 -18.43 -1.33
C ASN A 330 8.16 -18.07 -0.44
N GLU A 331 9.10 -17.25 -0.94
CA GLU A 331 10.22 -16.77 -0.15
C GLU A 331 9.76 -15.98 1.09
N PRO A 332 8.77 -15.07 0.99
CA PRO A 332 8.16 -14.43 2.15
C PRO A 332 7.70 -15.39 3.26
N LEU A 333 7.00 -16.48 2.89
CA LEU A 333 6.54 -17.49 3.85
C LEU A 333 7.71 -18.21 4.53
N THR A 334 8.82 -18.37 3.81
CA THR A 334 10.06 -18.92 4.37
C THR A 334 10.70 -17.93 5.35
N ASN A 335 10.62 -16.63 5.06
CA ASN A 335 11.12 -15.60 5.97
C ASN A 335 10.30 -15.54 7.26
N GLU A 336 8.98 -15.66 7.20
CA GLU A 336 8.12 -15.70 8.40
C GLU A 336 8.52 -16.85 9.32
N LYS A 337 8.75 -18.04 8.76
CA LYS A 337 9.24 -19.20 9.51
C LYS A 337 10.61 -18.94 10.15
N LYS A 338 11.54 -18.31 9.42
CA LYS A 338 12.84 -17.93 9.99
C LYS A 338 12.70 -16.94 11.15
N MET A 339 11.83 -15.93 10.99
CA MET A 339 11.55 -14.95 12.06
C MET A 339 10.98 -15.64 13.31
N GLN A 340 10.10 -16.62 13.13
CA GLN A 340 9.54 -17.40 14.24
C GLN A 340 10.58 -18.31 14.90
N GLU A 341 11.29 -19.13 14.11
CA GLU A 341 12.13 -20.23 14.61
C GLU A 341 13.54 -19.76 15.03
N GLN A 342 14.15 -18.86 14.24
CA GLN A 342 15.54 -18.45 14.42
C GLN A 342 15.65 -17.16 15.23
N ASP A 343 14.75 -16.20 14.98
CA ASP A 343 14.73 -14.92 15.69
C ASP A 343 13.86 -14.94 16.95
N SER A 344 13.13 -16.03 17.20
CA SER A 344 12.22 -16.20 18.35
C SER A 344 11.15 -15.11 18.45
N LEU A 345 10.69 -14.60 17.30
CA LEU A 345 9.61 -13.63 17.23
C LEU A 345 8.25 -14.33 17.35
N ASN A 346 7.32 -13.69 18.05
CA ASN A 346 5.95 -14.19 18.18
C ASN A 346 5.14 -13.85 16.91
N MET A 347 5.22 -14.73 15.92
CA MET A 347 4.61 -14.54 14.60
C MET A 347 3.14 -14.96 14.57
N MET A 348 2.30 -14.13 13.94
CA MET A 348 0.95 -14.45 13.47
C MET A 348 1.02 -14.65 11.95
N ILE A 349 0.82 -15.89 11.49
CA ILE A 349 0.99 -16.29 10.08
C ILE A 349 -0.34 -16.86 9.55
N PRO A 350 -1.30 -16.01 9.15
CA PRO A 350 -2.60 -16.47 8.69
C PRO A 350 -2.59 -17.01 7.26
N GLU A 351 -3.47 -17.95 6.97
CA GLU A 351 -3.93 -18.19 5.60
C GLU A 351 -4.80 -17.01 5.11
N ILE A 352 -4.88 -16.81 3.80
CA ILE A 352 -5.76 -15.77 3.24
C ILE A 352 -7.20 -16.08 3.65
N GLY A 353 -7.84 -15.12 4.31
CA GLY A 353 -9.21 -15.19 4.78
C GLY A 353 -9.42 -15.96 6.09
N GLU A 354 -8.35 -16.43 6.72
CA GLU A 354 -8.40 -17.02 8.07
C GLU A 354 -8.83 -15.98 9.11
N VAL A 355 -9.65 -16.40 10.07
CA VAL A 355 -10.06 -15.57 11.21
C VAL A 355 -9.06 -15.73 12.34
N MET A 356 -8.18 -14.73 12.51
CA MET A 356 -7.19 -14.72 13.58
C MET A 356 -7.70 -13.94 14.78
N PRO A 357 -7.61 -14.47 16.01
CA PRO A 357 -7.91 -13.71 17.22
C PRO A 357 -6.83 -12.66 17.50
N LEU A 358 -7.25 -11.45 17.87
CA LEU A 358 -6.36 -10.35 18.26
C LEU A 358 -5.94 -10.42 19.72
#